data_AF-A0A101D3W0-F1
#
_entry.id   AF-A0A101D3W0-F1
#
_cell.length_a   1.000
_cell.length_b   1.000
_cell.length_c   1.000
_cell.angle_alpha   90.00
_cell.angle_beta   90.00
_cell.angle_gamma   90.00
#
_symmetry.space_group_name_H-M   'P 1'
#
loop_
_entity.id
_entity.type
_entity.pdbx_description
1 polymer ?
#
loop_
_entity_poly.entity_id
_entity_poly.type
_entity_poly.pdbx_seq_one_letter_code
_entity_poly.pdbx_strand_id
1 'polypeptide(L)'
;MINIRQLTHFFALIKSTISVLRIFLVVCLLMLGASAFAFSGQGYSVCRLDPNGDNFLALRSGPGAEHPIIMRLPPDTVVEERGDSTNGWLPIVVERTPQHTYLRDLPSGYVWVDYLCPL
;
A
#
# COMPACT_ATOMS: atom_id res chain seq x y z
N MET A 1 44.17 -48.46 9.80
CA MET A 1 42.87 -49.07 10.18
C MET A 1 42.04 -48.00 10.89
N ILE A 2 40.98 -47.49 10.26
CA ILE A 2 40.11 -46.45 10.84
C ILE A 2 39.07 -47.15 11.75
N ASN A 3 38.90 -46.65 12.98
CA ASN A 3 38.06 -47.26 14.02
C ASN A 3 36.57 -46.90 13.81
N ILE A 4 35.71 -47.91 13.67
CA ILE A 4 34.26 -47.79 13.38
C ILE A 4 33.53 -46.90 14.40
N ARG A 5 33.98 -46.84 15.66
CA ARG A 5 33.40 -45.94 16.68
C ARG A 5 33.66 -44.47 16.39
N GLN A 6 34.81 -44.10 15.83
CA GLN A 6 35.11 -42.72 15.45
C GLN A 6 34.22 -42.26 14.28
N LEU A 7 33.91 -43.17 13.36
CA LEU A 7 33.01 -42.91 12.23
C LEU A 7 31.59 -42.59 12.71
N THR A 8 31.02 -43.38 13.63
CA THR A 8 29.64 -43.18 14.11
C THR A 8 29.45 -41.89 14.89
N HIS A 9 30.43 -41.48 15.71
CA HIS A 9 30.41 -40.16 16.37
C HIS A 9 30.47 -39.00 15.37
N PHE A 10 31.29 -39.13 14.33
CA PHE A 10 31.43 -38.13 13.28
C PHE A 10 30.13 -37.95 12.48
N PHE A 11 29.44 -39.05 12.11
CA PHE A 11 28.13 -39.00 11.45
C PHE A 11 27.03 -38.39 12.33
N ALA A 12 27.04 -38.64 13.64
CA ALA A 12 26.07 -38.06 14.57
C ALA A 12 26.26 -36.53 14.71
N LEU A 13 27.50 -36.07 14.75
CA LEU A 13 27.85 -34.63 14.77
C LEU A 13 27.41 -33.93 13.49
N ILE A 14 27.64 -34.53 12.32
CA ILE A 14 27.19 -34.00 11.01
C ILE A 14 25.65 -33.92 10.94
N LYS A 15 24.94 -34.92 11.47
CA LYS A 15 23.47 -34.92 11.47
C LYS A 15 22.90 -33.84 12.40
N SER A 16 23.54 -33.62 13.54
CA SER A 16 23.20 -32.56 14.50
C SER A 16 23.41 -31.16 13.91
N THR A 17 24.54 -30.92 13.24
CA THR A 17 24.83 -29.63 12.61
C THR A 17 23.89 -29.32 11.43
N ILE A 18 23.54 -30.32 10.61
CA ILE A 18 22.54 -30.17 9.53
C ILE A 18 21.15 -29.83 10.10
N SER A 19 20.78 -30.43 11.25
CA SER A 19 19.50 -30.17 11.91
C SER A 19 19.41 -28.74 12.44
N VAL A 20 20.47 -28.26 13.10
CA VAL A 20 20.56 -26.88 13.60
C VAL A 20 20.58 -25.87 12.46
N LEU A 21 21.32 -26.15 11.37
CA LEU A 21 21.38 -25.30 10.18
C LEU A 21 20.01 -25.18 9.49
N ARG A 22 19.23 -26.26 9.41
CA ARG A 22 17.86 -26.24 8.87
C ARG A 22 16.92 -25.41 9.73
N ILE A 23 16.99 -25.54 11.06
CA ILE A 23 16.19 -24.73 11.98
C ILE A 23 16.54 -23.24 11.82
N PHE A 24 17.82 -22.91 11.73
CA PHE A 24 18.28 -21.54 11.52
C PHE A 24 17.80 -20.96 10.19
N LEU A 25 17.84 -21.75 9.10
CA LEU A 25 17.36 -21.33 7.79
C LEU A 25 15.84 -21.09 7.78
N VAL A 26 15.06 -21.94 8.44
CA VAL A 26 13.60 -21.78 8.56
C VAL A 26 13.26 -20.54 9.39
N VAL A 27 13.96 -20.30 10.50
CA VAL A 27 13.77 -19.08 11.31
C VAL A 27 14.13 -17.82 10.51
N CYS A 28 15.21 -17.85 9.74
CA CYS A 28 15.61 -16.72 8.89
C CYS A 28 14.56 -16.42 7.81
N LEU A 29 14.02 -17.46 7.15
CA LEU A 29 12.94 -17.34 6.17
C LEU A 29 11.65 -16.77 6.77
N LEU A 30 11.32 -17.11 8.02
CA LEU A 30 10.16 -16.56 8.73
C LEU A 30 10.36 -15.07 9.11
N MET A 31 11.59 -14.66 9.45
CA MET A 31 11.90 -13.27 9.82
C MET A 31 11.98 -12.33 8.62
N LEU A 32 12.26 -12.85 7.42
CA LEU A 32 12.25 -12.07 6.16
C LEU A 32 10.85 -11.67 5.69
N GLY A 33 9.79 -12.18 6.30
CA GLY A 33 8.40 -11.99 5.85
C GLY A 33 7.64 -10.79 6.46
N ALA A 34 8.25 -9.97 7.32
CA ALA A 34 7.51 -9.07 8.21
C ALA A 34 7.75 -7.57 7.98
N SER A 35 7.53 -7.04 6.77
CA SER A 35 7.41 -5.59 6.59
C SER A 35 6.49 -5.20 5.44
N ALA A 36 5.19 -5.45 5.61
CA ALA A 36 4.15 -4.70 4.90
C ALA A 36 3.52 -3.72 5.92
N PHE A 37 4.00 -2.48 5.92
CA PHE A 37 3.32 -1.43 6.68
C PHE A 37 2.04 -1.07 5.92
N ALA A 38 0.88 -1.25 6.55
CA ALA A 38 -0.35 -0.64 6.06
C ALA A 38 -0.23 0.86 6.29
N PHE A 39 0.08 1.62 5.23
CA PHE A 39 0.03 3.07 5.29
C PHE A 39 -1.44 3.50 5.32
N SER A 40 -1.89 3.99 6.47
CA SER A 40 -3.13 4.76 6.56
C SER A 40 -2.76 6.23 6.45
N GLY A 41 -3.23 6.88 5.39
CA GLY A 41 -2.89 8.28 5.08
C GLY A 41 -3.81 9.26 5.80
N GLN A 42 -3.56 10.55 5.59
CA GLN A 42 -4.47 11.59 6.06
C GLN A 42 -5.78 11.57 5.26
N GLY A 43 -6.90 11.83 5.94
CA GLY A 43 -8.22 11.95 5.34
C GLY A 43 -8.53 13.39 4.92
N TYR A 44 -9.18 13.54 3.77
CA TYR A 44 -9.56 14.83 3.20
C TYR A 44 -10.99 14.80 2.67
N SER A 45 -11.62 15.98 2.59
CA SER A 45 -12.85 16.22 1.83
C SER A 45 -12.55 17.01 0.56
N VAL A 46 -13.30 16.72 -0.51
CA VAL A 46 -13.28 17.52 -1.73
C VAL A 46 -14.01 18.85 -1.50
N CYS A 47 -13.29 19.95 -1.69
CA CYS A 47 -13.75 21.30 -1.38
C CYS A 47 -13.26 22.31 -2.44
N ARG A 48 -13.62 23.60 -2.29
CA ARG A 48 -13.15 24.71 -3.15
C ARG A 48 -13.48 24.58 -4.64
N LEU A 49 -14.48 23.78 -4.98
CA LEU A 49 -14.99 23.67 -6.34
C LEU A 49 -15.82 24.90 -6.71
N ASP A 50 -15.84 25.25 -8.01
CA ASP A 50 -16.70 26.32 -8.53
C ASP A 50 -18.12 25.77 -8.79
N PRO A 51 -19.14 26.23 -8.03
CA PRO A 51 -20.51 25.77 -8.22
C PRO A 51 -21.15 26.24 -9.54
N ASN A 52 -20.55 27.22 -10.24
CA ASN A 52 -21.05 27.72 -11.53
C ASN A 52 -20.35 27.06 -12.73
N GLY A 53 -19.34 26.23 -12.48
CA GLY A 53 -18.60 25.49 -13.50
C GLY A 53 -18.96 24.01 -13.51
N ASP A 54 -17.98 23.19 -13.88
CA ASP A 54 -18.09 21.72 -13.89
C ASP A 54 -18.39 21.14 -12.49
N ASN A 55 -17.98 21.84 -11.43
CA ASN A 55 -18.26 21.53 -10.02
C ASN A 55 -17.92 20.09 -9.60
N PHE A 56 -16.79 19.56 -10.08
CA PHE A 56 -16.21 18.29 -9.61
C PHE A 56 -14.68 18.34 -9.62
N LEU A 57 -14.06 17.53 -8.76
CA LEU A 57 -12.62 17.23 -8.81
C LEU A 57 -12.39 15.98 -9.65
N ALA A 58 -11.47 16.05 -10.63
CA ALA A 58 -11.14 14.91 -11.47
C ALA A 58 -10.20 13.94 -10.76
N LEU A 59 -10.64 12.70 -10.56
CA LEU A 59 -9.74 11.58 -10.24
C LEU A 59 -9.14 11.06 -11.54
N ARG A 60 -7.81 11.05 -11.63
CA ARG A 60 -7.08 10.65 -12.84
C ARG A 60 -6.27 9.39 -12.63
N SER A 61 -5.97 8.68 -13.71
CA SER A 61 -5.16 7.45 -13.67
C SER A 61 -3.68 7.68 -13.38
N GLY A 62 -3.19 8.93 -13.43
CA GLY A 62 -1.79 9.30 -13.22
C GLY A 62 -1.63 10.77 -12.81
N PRO A 63 -0.44 11.18 -12.35
CA PRO A 63 -0.16 12.51 -11.83
C PRO A 63 0.01 13.52 -12.98
N GLY A 64 -1.10 14.09 -13.46
CA GLY A 64 -1.07 15.07 -14.54
C GLY A 64 -2.43 15.28 -15.21
N ALA A 65 -2.61 16.43 -15.85
CA ALA A 65 -3.86 16.77 -16.54
C ALA A 65 -4.03 16.00 -17.88
N GLU A 66 -2.93 15.47 -18.41
CA GLU A 66 -2.84 14.62 -19.60
C GLU A 66 -3.34 13.19 -19.36
N HIS A 67 -3.36 12.73 -18.12
CA HIS A 67 -3.87 11.41 -17.77
C HIS A 67 -5.40 11.38 -17.80
N PRO A 68 -6.04 10.31 -18.28
CA PRO A 68 -7.50 10.24 -18.39
C PRO A 68 -8.19 10.36 -17.02
N ILE A 69 -9.37 11.00 -17.03
CA ILE A 69 -10.27 11.06 -15.87
C ILE A 69 -10.95 9.69 -15.74
N ILE A 70 -10.81 9.08 -14.56
CA ILE A 70 -11.44 7.79 -14.23
C ILE A 70 -12.69 7.97 -13.35
N MET A 71 -12.79 9.07 -12.61
CA MET A 71 -13.96 9.40 -11.80
C MET A 71 -14.11 10.92 -11.63
N ARG A 72 -15.36 11.39 -11.54
CA ARG A 72 -15.69 12.77 -11.15
C ARG A 72 -16.11 12.78 -9.70
N LEU A 73 -15.36 13.48 -8.86
CA LEU A 73 -15.60 13.56 -7.43
C LEU A 73 -16.42 14.83 -7.12
N PRO A 74 -17.68 14.71 -6.71
CA PRO A 74 -18.48 15.87 -6.30
C PRO A 74 -17.92 16.50 -5.00
N PRO A 75 -18.39 17.72 -4.64
CA PRO A 75 -18.12 18.31 -3.33
C PRO A 75 -18.43 17.33 -2.19
N ASP A 76 -17.71 17.45 -1.08
CA ASP A 76 -17.88 16.63 0.13
C ASP A 76 -17.57 15.13 -0.03
N THR A 77 -16.94 14.74 -1.14
CA THR A 77 -16.36 13.39 -1.29
C THR A 77 -15.20 13.21 -0.33
N VAL A 78 -15.18 12.11 0.43
CA VAL A 78 -14.11 11.76 1.36
C VAL A 78 -13.08 10.86 0.69
N VAL A 79 -11.82 11.24 0.82
CA VAL A 79 -10.67 10.52 0.26
C VAL A 79 -9.58 10.34 1.31
N GLU A 80 -8.79 9.29 1.17
CA GLU A 80 -7.62 9.01 2.01
C GLU A 80 -6.35 9.04 1.14
N GLU A 81 -5.31 9.71 1.63
CA GLU A 81 -3.99 9.74 1.01
C GLU A 81 -3.33 8.36 0.97
N ARG A 82 -2.59 8.07 -0.12
CA ARG A 82 -1.88 6.79 -0.29
C ARG A 82 -0.38 6.95 -0.56
N GLY A 83 0.16 8.16 -0.47
CA GLY A 83 1.59 8.44 -0.64
C GLY A 83 1.86 9.90 -0.97
N ASP A 84 3.13 10.22 -1.23
CA ASP A 84 3.57 11.59 -1.45
C ASP A 84 2.98 12.21 -2.73
N SER A 85 2.70 13.52 -2.66
CA SER A 85 2.28 14.28 -3.83
C SER A 85 3.42 14.40 -4.85
N THR A 86 3.10 14.27 -6.13
CA THR A 86 4.02 14.51 -7.25
C THR A 86 3.53 15.70 -8.05
N ASN A 87 4.29 16.81 -8.06
CA ASN A 87 3.93 18.03 -8.79
C ASN A 87 2.50 18.54 -8.51
N GLY A 88 2.04 18.48 -7.26
CA GLY A 88 0.68 18.91 -6.86
C GLY A 88 -0.42 17.87 -7.09
N TRP A 89 -0.08 16.68 -7.61
CA TRP A 89 -0.99 15.55 -7.74
C TRP A 89 -0.80 14.57 -6.58
N LEU A 90 -1.84 14.36 -5.78
CA LEU A 90 -1.82 13.46 -4.64
C LEU A 90 -2.43 12.11 -5.01
N PRO A 91 -1.74 10.98 -4.78
CA PRO A 91 -2.35 9.66 -4.88
C PRO A 91 -3.34 9.46 -3.72
N ILE A 92 -4.59 9.16 -4.06
CA ILE A 92 -5.66 8.96 -3.09
C ILE A 92 -6.45 7.70 -3.38
N VAL A 93 -7.23 7.29 -2.39
CA VAL A 93 -8.33 6.35 -2.54
C VAL A 93 -9.63 7.04 -2.14
N VAL A 94 -10.71 6.75 -2.87
CA VAL A 94 -12.04 7.30 -2.58
C VAL A 94 -12.73 6.41 -1.55
N GLU A 95 -12.99 6.94 -0.37
CA GLU A 95 -13.65 6.20 0.72
C GLU A 95 -15.17 6.28 0.64
N ARG A 96 -15.68 7.50 0.38
CA ARG A 96 -17.11 7.77 0.42
C ARG A 96 -17.46 8.92 -0.53
N THR A 97 -18.51 8.72 -1.32
CA THR A 97 -19.16 9.79 -2.07
C THR A 97 -20.46 10.22 -1.39
N PRO A 98 -20.90 11.49 -1.52
CA PRO A 98 -22.17 11.99 -0.97
C PRO A 98 -23.39 11.21 -1.49
N GLN A 99 -23.31 10.68 -2.72
CA GLN A 99 -24.38 9.90 -3.35
C GLN A 99 -24.46 8.44 -2.86
N HIS A 100 -23.67 8.06 -1.84
CA HIS A 100 -23.71 6.76 -1.16
C HIS A 100 -23.54 5.54 -2.08
N THR A 101 -22.29 5.27 -2.44
CA THR A 101 -21.87 3.90 -2.78
C THR A 101 -20.79 3.52 -1.78
N TYR A 102 -21.05 2.53 -0.91
CA TYR A 102 -19.94 1.81 -0.28
C TYR A 102 -19.19 1.12 -1.42
N LEU A 103 -18.04 1.67 -1.77
CA LEU A 103 -17.27 1.18 -2.91
C LEU A 103 -16.60 -0.12 -2.46
N ARG A 104 -17.14 -1.25 -2.93
CA ARG A 104 -16.58 -2.60 -2.68
C ARG A 104 -15.12 -2.67 -3.13
N ASP A 105 -14.85 -2.02 -4.26
CA ASP A 105 -13.51 -1.75 -4.78
C ASP A 105 -13.33 -0.24 -4.72
N LEU A 106 -12.56 0.25 -3.75
CA LEU A 106 -12.33 1.68 -3.55
C LEU A 106 -11.53 2.23 -4.75
N PRO A 107 -12.12 3.11 -5.60
CA PRO A 107 -11.40 3.72 -6.71
C PRO A 107 -10.20 4.49 -6.19
N SER A 108 -9.07 4.35 -6.86
CA SER A 108 -7.83 5.04 -6.52
C SER A 108 -7.24 5.68 -7.76
N GLY A 109 -6.48 6.74 -7.55
CA GLY A 109 -5.90 7.55 -8.61
C GLY A 109 -5.27 8.82 -8.05
N TYR A 110 -5.15 9.84 -8.89
CA TYR A 110 -4.50 11.10 -8.56
C TYR A 110 -5.49 12.26 -8.65
N VAL A 111 -5.41 13.19 -7.70
CA VAL A 111 -6.20 14.42 -7.66
C VAL A 111 -5.31 15.64 -7.44
N TRP A 112 -5.78 16.82 -7.86
CA TRP A 112 -5.07 18.07 -7.59
C TRP A 112 -5.31 18.54 -6.15
N VAL A 113 -4.23 18.78 -5.41
CA VAL A 113 -4.27 19.04 -3.94
C VAL A 113 -5.04 20.29 -3.55
N ASP A 114 -5.13 21.31 -4.42
CA ASP A 114 -5.83 22.56 -4.09
C ASP A 114 -7.35 22.41 -3.99
N TYR A 115 -7.90 21.23 -4.28
CA TYR A 115 -9.33 20.95 -4.09
C TYR A 115 -9.58 19.99 -2.92
N LEU A 116 -8.58 19.80 -2.06
CA LEU A 116 -8.70 19.02 -0.83
C LEU A 116 -8.68 19.94 0.40
N CYS A 117 -9.48 19.57 1.40
CA CYS A 117 -9.54 20.17 2.72
C CYS A 117 -9.34 19.05 3.77
N PRO A 118 -8.48 19.24 4.79
CA PRO A 118 -8.33 18.26 5.87
C PRO A 118 -9.66 18.01 6.59
N LEU A 119 -9.90 16.76 6.99
CA LEU A 119 -11.03 16.36 7.83
C LEU A 119 -10.83 16.67 9.31
#